data_AF-U9UAB0-F1
#
_entry.id   AF-U9UAB0-F1
#
_cell.length_a   1.000
_cell.length_b   1.000
_cell.length_c   1.000
_cell.angle_alpha   90.00
_cell.angle_beta   90.00
_cell.angle_gamma   90.00
#
_symmetry.space_group_name_H-M   'P 1'
#
loop_
_entity.id
_entity.type
_entity.pdbx_description
1 polymer ?
#
loop_
_entity_poly.entity_id
_entity_poly.type
_entity_poly.pdbx_seq_one_letter_code
_entity_poly.pdbx_strand_id
1 'polypeptide(L)'
;MFKLNKDTLFLIFEELQDDPQFLFSCLMVNKIWCETVIPILWRNPWCYSINYKKNSLYSIITSYLSDDIKESLTKKGVKITGQSLVFDYLSF
;
A
#
# COMPACT_ATOMS: atom_id res chain seq x y z
N MET A 1 -28.42 0.71 9.38
CA MET A 1 -27.11 0.10 9.06
C MET A 1 -26.18 0.40 10.23
N PHE A 2 -25.63 -0.62 10.88
CA PHE A 2 -24.61 -0.42 11.91
C PHE A 2 -23.34 0.09 11.24
N LYS A 3 -22.92 1.31 11.59
CA LYS A 3 -21.67 1.89 11.12
C LYS A 3 -20.57 1.38 12.05
N LEU A 4 -19.86 0.33 11.64
CA LEU A 4 -18.68 -0.12 12.38
C LEU A 4 -17.66 1.03 12.40
N ASN A 5 -17.10 1.32 13.58
CA ASN A 5 -16.03 2.30 13.70
C ASN A 5 -14.78 1.79 12.95
N LYS A 6 -14.00 2.70 12.36
CA LYS A 6 -12.70 2.39 11.76
C LYS A 6 -11.79 1.64 12.73
N ASP A 7 -11.78 2.03 14.00
CA ASP A 7 -10.97 1.36 15.03
C ASP A 7 -11.36 -0.11 15.21
N THR A 8 -12.67 -0.40 15.19
CA THR A 8 -13.17 -1.77 15.28
C THR A 8 -12.82 -2.57 14.03
N LEU A 9 -12.96 -1.98 12.84
CA LEU A 9 -12.56 -2.62 11.59
C LEU A 9 -11.06 -2.91 11.56
N PHE A 10 -10.24 -1.98 12.05
CA PHE A 10 -8.80 -2.13 12.11
C PHE A 10 -8.41 -3.35 12.95
N LEU A 11 -8.98 -3.48 14.16
CA LEU A 11 -8.74 -4.63 15.02
C LEU A 11 -9.15 -5.95 14.35
N ILE A 12 -10.29 -5.98 13.65
CA ILE A 12 -10.74 -7.17 12.93
C ILE A 12 -9.76 -7.55 11.81
N PHE A 13 -9.29 -6.57 11.04
CA PHE A 13 -8.35 -6.83 9.94
C PHE A 13 -6.95 -7.17 10.43
N GLU A 14 -6.53 -6.66 11.58
CA GLU A 14 -5.24 -7.00 12.20
C GLU A 14 -5.17 -8.47 12.60
N GLU A 15 -6.25 -9.03 13.16
CA GLU A 15 -6.37 -10.47 13.44
C GLU A 15 -6.32 -11.33 12.17
N LEU A 16 -6.65 -10.75 11.01
CA LEU A 16 -6.65 -11.40 9.71
C LEU A 16 -5.40 -11.08 8.88
N GLN A 17 -4.35 -10.50 9.48
CA GLN A 17 -3.14 -10.08 8.75
C GLN A 17 -2.43 -11.23 8.03
N ASP A 18 -2.55 -12.46 8.54
CA ASP A 18 -1.95 -13.67 7.97
C ASP A 18 -2.74 -14.25 6.77
N ASP A 19 -3.93 -13.71 6.48
CA ASP A 19 -4.68 -13.98 5.25
C ASP A 19 -4.67 -12.76 4.32
N PRO A 20 -3.58 -12.56 3.57
CA PRO A 20 -3.49 -11.40 2.69
C PRO A 20 -4.51 -11.47 1.57
N GLN A 21 -4.92 -12.66 1.12
CA GLN A 21 -5.92 -12.77 0.05
C GLN A 21 -7.25 -12.17 0.50
N PHE A 22 -7.65 -12.43 1.75
CA PHE A 22 -8.79 -11.78 2.37
C PHE A 22 -8.61 -10.25 2.43
N LEU A 23 -7.49 -9.76 2.96
CA LEU A 23 -7.24 -8.31 3.07
C LEU A 23 -7.28 -7.59 1.72
N PHE A 24 -6.69 -8.19 0.67
CA PHE A 24 -6.77 -7.62 -0.68
C PHE A 24 -8.21 -7.57 -1.21
N SER A 25 -9.06 -8.54 -0.86
CA SER A 25 -10.49 -8.48 -1.21
C SER A 25 -11.22 -7.34 -0.50
N CYS A 26 -10.85 -7.03 0.74
CA CYS A 26 -11.43 -5.93 1.52
C CYS A 26 -11.22 -4.55 0.86
N LEU A 27 -10.14 -4.37 0.09
CA LEU A 27 -9.86 -3.13 -0.64
C LEU A 27 -10.98 -2.75 -1.62
N MET A 28 -11.73 -3.72 -2.13
CA MET A 28 -12.79 -3.51 -3.12
C MET A 28 -14.18 -3.33 -2.50
N VAL A 29 -14.33 -3.48 -1.18
CA VAL A 29 -15.65 -3.46 -0.52
C VAL A 29 -16.21 -2.03 -0.44
N ASN A 30 -15.47 -1.10 0.14
CA ASN A 30 -15.81 0.32 0.18
C ASN A 30 -14.59 1.16 0.61
N LYS A 31 -14.73 2.49 0.52
CA LYS A 31 -13.68 3.45 0.90
C LYS A 31 -13.17 3.28 2.34
N ILE A 32 -14.07 3.02 3.30
CA ILE A 32 -13.69 2.87 4.72
C ILE A 32 -12.83 1.62 4.91
N TRP A 33 -13.23 0.49 4.32
CA TRP A 33 -12.48 -0.76 4.37
C TRP A 33 -11.12 -0.62 3.70
N CYS A 34 -11.09 -0.03 2.51
CA CYS A 34 -9.85 0.26 1.78
C CYS A 34 -8.88 1.11 2.63
N GLU A 35 -9.33 2.25 3.17
CA GLU A 35 -8.51 3.11 4.02
C GLU A 35 -7.99 2.41 5.30
N THR A 36 -8.76 1.46 5.83
CA THR A 36 -8.40 0.76 7.08
C THR A 36 -7.41 -0.38 6.84
N VAL A 37 -7.53 -1.08 5.71
CA VAL A 37 -6.70 -2.25 5.39
C VAL A 37 -5.34 -1.87 4.79
N ILE A 38 -5.27 -0.76 4.06
CA ILE A 38 -4.03 -0.33 3.40
C ILE A 38 -2.84 -0.24 4.37
N PRO A 39 -2.95 0.38 5.57
CA PRO A 39 -1.85 0.41 6.53
C PRO A 39 -1.39 -0.98 6.97
N ILE A 40 -2.32 -1.93 7.15
CA ILE A 40 -2.02 -3.31 7.55
C ILE A 40 -1.23 -4.02 6.45
N LEU A 41 -1.73 -3.95 5.21
CA LEU A 41 -1.03 -4.49 4.04
C LEU A 41 0.36 -3.85 3.87
N TRP A 42 0.47 -2.54 4.12
CA TRP A 42 1.71 -1.79 3.92
C TRP A 42 2.78 -2.03 4.99
N ARG A 43 2.48 -2.67 6.14
CA ARG A 43 3.48 -3.03 7.16
C ARG A 43 4.63 -3.88 6.60
N ASN A 44 4.33 -4.78 5.68
CA ASN A 44 5.33 -5.56 4.96
C ASN A 44 4.91 -5.75 3.50
N PRO A 45 5.15 -4.76 2.64
CA PRO A 45 4.55 -4.73 1.33
C PRO A 45 5.19 -5.71 0.35
N TRP A 46 6.18 -6.52 0.75
CA TRP A 46 6.81 -7.55 -0.09
C TRP A 46 6.55 -8.99 0.38
N CYS A 47 5.95 -9.22 1.56
CA CYS A 47 5.80 -10.56 2.11
C CYS A 47 4.71 -11.39 1.45
N TYR A 48 3.76 -10.77 0.75
CA TYR A 48 2.62 -11.49 0.22
C TYR A 48 2.99 -12.21 -1.08
N SER A 49 2.71 -13.52 -1.12
CA SER A 49 2.82 -14.36 -2.31
C SER A 49 1.66 -14.13 -3.30
N ILE A 50 1.15 -12.89 -3.37
CA ILE A 50 0.05 -12.50 -4.22
C ILE A 50 0.63 -11.91 -5.50
N ASN A 51 0.04 -12.25 -6.64
CA ASN A 51 0.47 -11.78 -7.95
C ASN A 51 0.02 -10.33 -8.20
N TYR A 52 0.46 -9.39 -7.38
CA TYR A 52 0.36 -7.96 -7.67
C TYR A 52 1.69 -7.46 -8.25
N LYS A 53 1.61 -6.41 -9.08
CA LYS A 53 2.77 -5.90 -9.82
C LYS A 53 3.78 -5.31 -8.83
N LYS A 54 4.79 -6.06 -8.40
CA LYS A 54 5.87 -5.56 -7.50
C LYS A 54 6.49 -4.25 -7.99
N ASN A 55 6.51 -4.01 -9.30
CA ASN A 55 6.93 -2.74 -9.90
C ASN A 55 6.17 -1.51 -9.36
N SER A 56 4.91 -1.66 -8.93
CA SER A 56 4.13 -0.57 -8.32
C SER A 56 4.63 -0.20 -6.92
N LEU A 57 5.18 -1.15 -6.15
CA LEU A 57 5.80 -0.84 -4.87
C LEU A 57 7.05 0.04 -5.07
N TYR A 58 7.87 -0.34 -6.04
CA TYR A 58 9.06 0.43 -6.41
C TYR A 58 8.69 1.84 -6.85
N SER A 59 7.62 2.02 -7.65
CA SER A 59 7.16 3.35 -8.03
C SER A 59 6.68 4.17 -6.83
N ILE A 60 5.98 3.57 -5.87
CA ILE A 60 5.55 4.26 -4.65
C ILE A 60 6.78 4.75 -3.87
N ILE A 61 7.74 3.88 -3.58
CA ILE A 61 8.93 4.24 -2.78
C ILE A 61 9.78 5.29 -3.50
N THR A 62 10.01 5.09 -4.81
CA THR A 62 10.81 6.04 -5.60
C THR A 62 10.13 7.40 -5.75
N SER A 63 8.80 7.48 -5.64
CA SER A 63 8.08 8.76 -5.66
C SER A 63 8.45 9.68 -4.49
N TYR A 64 8.81 9.10 -3.35
CA TYR A 64 9.20 9.82 -2.14
C TYR A 64 10.66 10.27 -2.10
N LEU A 65 11.50 9.80 -3.04
CA LEU A 65 12.90 10.19 -3.11
C LEU A 65 13.04 11.66 -3.56
N SER A 66 14.14 12.30 -3.18
CA SER A 66 14.48 13.63 -3.71
C SER A 66 14.78 13.58 -5.20
N ASP A 67 14.61 14.71 -5.88
CA ASP A 67 14.82 14.79 -7.33
C ASP A 67 16.27 14.47 -7.74
N ASP A 68 17.26 14.84 -6.93
CA ASP A 68 18.67 14.49 -7.15
C ASP A 68 18.90 12.96 -7.19
N ILE A 69 18.26 12.24 -6.25
CA ILE A 69 18.36 10.78 -6.19
C ILE A 69 17.64 10.17 -7.39
N LYS A 70 16.45 10.70 -7.73
CA LYS A 70 15.69 10.24 -8.90
C LYS A 70 16.48 10.43 -10.19
N GLU A 71 17.15 11.56 -10.37
CA GLU A 71 17.99 11.82 -11.54
C GLU A 71 19.18 10.85 -11.61
N SER A 72 19.85 10.60 -10.48
CA SER A 72 20.97 9.66 -10.39
C SER A 72 20.57 8.23 -10.73
N LEU A 73 19.40 7.77 -10.26
CA LEU A 73 18.84 6.46 -10.57
C LEU A 73 18.45 6.35 -12.05
N THR A 74 17.86 7.40 -12.61
CA THR A 74 17.49 7.46 -14.03
C THR A 74 18.73 7.38 -14.93
N LYS A 75 19.82 8.07 -14.58
CA LYS A 75 21.12 7.97 -15.28
C LYS A 75 21.69 6.54 -15.27
N LYS A 76 21.39 5.76 -14.22
CA LYS A 76 21.78 4.34 -14.11
C LYS A 76 20.80 3.38 -14.82
N GLY A 77 19.80 3.90 -15.54
CA GLY A 77 18.83 3.10 -16.29
C GLY A 77 17.62 2.63 -15.48
N VAL A 78 17.45 3.12 -14.24
CA VAL A 78 16.25 2.80 -13.44
C VAL A 78 15.10 3.71 -13.89
N LYS A 79 14.04 3.13 -14.44
CA LYS A 79 12.85 3.87 -14.85
C LYS A 79 12.02 4.25 -13.62
N ILE A 80 12.09 5.51 -13.21
CA ILE A 80 11.23 6.07 -12.17
C ILE A 80 9.96 6.62 -12.81
N THR A 81 8.81 6.21 -12.30
CA THR A 81 7.52 6.75 -12.73
C THR A 81 6.97 7.62 -11.61
N GLY A 82 6.82 8.91 -11.87
CA GLY A 82 6.01 9.77 -11.02
C GLY A 82 4.54 9.36 -11.15
N GLN A 83 3.97 8.80 -10.09
CA GLN A 83 2.54 8.56 -9.98
C GLN A 83 2.00 9.37 -8.81
N SER A 84 0.84 10.00 -9.02
CA SER A 84 0.09 10.57 -7.91
C SER A 84 -0.30 9.43 -6.97
N LEU A 85 0.14 9.52 -5.72
CA LEU A 85 -0.20 8.53 -4.70
C LEU A 85 -1.59 8.79 -4.15
N VAL A 86 -2.37 7.73 -3.99
CA VAL A 86 -3.72 7.80 -3.40
C VAL A 86 -3.66 7.93 -1.88
N PHE A 87 -2.61 7.39 -1.28
CA PHE A 87 -2.38 7.36 0.16
C PHE A 87 -1.00 7.92 0.49
N ASP A 88 -0.86 8.45 1.70
CA ASP A 88 0.44 8.77 2.25
C ASP A 88 1.07 7.54 2.90
N TYR A 89 1.60 6.67 2.06
CA TYR A 89 2.25 5.41 2.43
C TYR A 89 3.46 5.58 3.36
N LEU A 90 4.10 6.76 3.45
CA LEU A 90 5.17 7.01 4.42
C LEU A 90 4.66 7.29 5.84
N SER A 91 3.39 7.69 5.97
CA SER A 91 2.78 8.01 7.26
C SER A 91 2.14 6.81 7.95
N PHE A 92 2.10 5.64 7.29
CA PHE A 92 1.61 4.38 7.84
C PHE A 92 2.74 3.61 8.51
#